data_AF-D0YVN6-F1
#
_entry.id   AF-D0YVN6-F1
#
_cell.length_a   1.000
_cell.length_b   1.000
_cell.length_c   1.000
_cell.angle_alpha   90.00
_cell.angle_beta   90.00
_cell.angle_gamma   90.00
#
_symmetry.space_group_name_H-M   'P 1'
#
loop_
_entity.id
_entity.type
_entity.pdbx_description
1 polymer ?
#
loop_
_entity_poly.entity_id
_entity_poly.type
_entity_poly.pdbx_seq_one_letter_code
_entity_poly.pdbx_strand_id
1 'polypeptide(L)'
;MGETRALLALALATMILTAVGVFVDVAVITVAPIALAIARRADISKMAILLAMVGGGKAGNVMSPNPNSIAAADAFNVPLTSVMAAGVIPGLCGMILAYFIAKKLVNKGSKVQEHEVVAVDMSRLPSFKAAIVAPLVAIALLSLRPIAGINIDPLIALPLGGLLGAIAMKRHRDTNHFAVSGLTRMAPVAVMLLGTGTLAGIIANSGLKNGLIEVLTASGLPSYLLAPVSGAMMSLATASTTAGTAVASSVFSQTILDLGVPALAGAAMIHAGATVFDHMPHGSFFHATGGSVHMDMKERLKLIPYESAVGLMIAVVSTLIFGVFGLFV
;
A
#
# COMPACT_ATOMS: atom_id res chain seq x y z
N MET A 1 -23.02 -16.74 -4.94
CA MET A 1 -21.63 -16.94 -4.48
C MET A 1 -21.62 -16.87 -2.97
N GLY A 2 -21.04 -17.84 -2.26
CA GLY A 2 -21.06 -17.85 -0.79
C GLY A 2 -20.21 -16.73 -0.17
N GLU A 3 -20.59 -16.27 1.02
CA GLU A 3 -19.92 -15.21 1.82
C GLU A 3 -18.39 -15.35 1.87
N THR A 4 -17.90 -16.58 1.99
CA THR A 4 -16.48 -16.90 2.10
C THR A 4 -15.69 -16.56 0.84
N ARG A 5 -16.31 -16.67 -0.35
CA ARG A 5 -15.65 -16.32 -1.62
C ARG A 5 -15.71 -14.81 -1.90
N ALA A 6 -16.72 -14.12 -1.36
CA ALA A 6 -16.89 -12.68 -1.53
C ALA A 6 -15.75 -11.87 -0.92
N LEU A 7 -15.43 -12.11 0.35
CA LEU A 7 -14.35 -11.39 1.04
C LEU A 7 -12.99 -11.61 0.40
N LEU A 8 -12.69 -12.84 -0.01
CA LEU A 8 -11.45 -13.15 -0.71
C LEU A 8 -11.39 -12.46 -2.08
N ALA A 9 -12.50 -12.44 -2.83
CA ALA A 9 -12.56 -11.75 -4.12
C ALA A 9 -12.34 -10.24 -3.96
N LEU A 10 -12.90 -9.61 -2.93
CA LEU A 10 -12.68 -8.19 -2.64
C LEU A 10 -11.22 -7.92 -2.28
N ALA A 11 -10.63 -8.73 -1.40
CA ALA A 11 -9.22 -8.60 -1.04
C ALA A 11 -8.30 -8.77 -2.25
N LEU A 12 -8.52 -9.80 -3.08
CA LEU A 12 -7.75 -10.03 -4.29
C LEU A 12 -7.93 -8.91 -5.32
N ALA A 13 -9.15 -8.41 -5.50
CA ALA A 13 -9.41 -7.31 -6.42
C ALA A 13 -8.64 -6.05 -5.99
N THR A 14 -8.71 -5.68 -4.72
CA THR A 14 -7.97 -4.51 -4.23
C THR A 14 -6.47 -4.74 -4.27
N MET A 15 -5.98 -5.95 -3.94
CA MET A 15 -4.56 -6.31 -4.06
C MET A 15 -4.05 -6.17 -5.49
N ILE A 16 -4.79 -6.67 -6.48
CA ILE A 16 -4.37 -6.57 -7.88
C ILE A 16 -4.34 -5.11 -8.33
N LEU A 17 -5.34 -4.31 -7.96
CA LEU A 17 -5.35 -2.88 -8.28
C LEU A 17 -4.14 -2.17 -7.68
N THR A 18 -3.84 -2.40 -6.40
CA THR A 18 -2.70 -1.75 -5.75
C THR A 18 -1.36 -2.32 -6.21
N ALA A 19 -1.26 -3.61 -6.54
CA ALA A 19 -0.05 -4.26 -7.08
C ALA A 19 0.42 -3.65 -8.40
N VAL A 20 -0.50 -3.05 -9.16
CA VAL A 20 -0.19 -2.36 -10.42
C VAL A 20 0.30 -0.91 -10.19
N GLY A 21 0.22 -0.40 -8.96
CA GLY A 21 0.64 0.95 -8.59
C GLY A 21 -0.51 1.93 -8.39
N VAL A 22 -1.77 1.46 -8.34
CA VAL A 22 -2.90 2.30 -7.92
C VAL A 22 -2.80 2.55 -6.42
N PHE A 23 -3.05 3.79 -5.99
CA PHE A 23 -3.06 4.12 -4.57
C PHE A 23 -4.16 3.37 -3.83
N VAL A 24 -3.86 2.99 -2.59
CA VAL A 24 -4.75 2.14 -1.78
C VAL A 24 -6.11 2.80 -1.54
N ASP A 25 -6.14 4.11 -1.29
CA ASP A 25 -7.38 4.89 -1.15
C ASP A 25 -8.25 4.83 -2.41
N VAL A 26 -7.65 5.09 -3.58
CA VAL A 26 -8.34 5.03 -4.88
C VAL A 26 -8.83 3.62 -5.16
N ALA A 27 -8.02 2.60 -4.88
CA ALA A 27 -8.39 1.20 -5.08
C ALA A 27 -9.58 0.80 -4.19
N VAL A 28 -9.57 1.16 -2.90
CA VAL A 28 -10.69 0.89 -1.99
C VAL A 28 -11.95 1.63 -2.43
N ILE A 29 -11.87 2.91 -2.76
CA ILE A 29 -13.02 3.71 -3.25
C ILE A 29 -13.59 3.11 -4.54
N THR A 30 -12.74 2.64 -5.44
CA THR A 30 -13.15 2.03 -6.71
C THR A 30 -13.90 0.71 -6.50
N VAL A 31 -13.46 -0.10 -5.53
CA VAL A 31 -14.07 -1.41 -5.24
C VAL A 31 -15.32 -1.27 -4.34
N ALA A 32 -15.43 -0.18 -3.56
CA ALA A 32 -16.47 -0.01 -2.56
C ALA A 32 -17.92 -0.17 -3.06
N PRO A 33 -18.36 0.39 -4.21
CA PRO A 33 -19.73 0.18 -4.70
C PRO A 33 -20.06 -1.30 -4.95
N ILE A 34 -19.10 -2.05 -5.50
CA ILE A 34 -19.22 -3.49 -5.74
C ILE A 34 -19.25 -4.24 -4.40
N ALA A 35 -18.38 -3.84 -3.46
CA ALA A 35 -18.33 -4.42 -2.13
C ALA A 35 -19.65 -4.23 -1.36
N LEU A 36 -20.25 -3.05 -1.41
CA LEU A 36 -21.55 -2.75 -0.81
C LEU A 36 -22.68 -3.60 -1.42
N ALA A 37 -22.71 -3.73 -2.75
CA ALA A 37 -23.69 -4.56 -3.44
C ALA A 37 -23.57 -6.06 -3.07
N ILE A 38 -22.34 -6.57 -2.98
CA ILE A 38 -22.07 -7.96 -2.56
C ILE A 38 -22.43 -8.15 -1.10
N ALA A 39 -22.02 -7.22 -0.23
CA ALA A 39 -22.28 -7.28 1.20
C ALA A 39 -23.77 -7.29 1.52
N ARG A 40 -24.57 -6.48 0.83
CA ARG A 40 -26.04 -6.49 0.98
C ARG A 40 -26.65 -7.82 0.57
N ARG A 41 -26.19 -8.41 -0.54
CA ARG A 41 -26.71 -9.70 -1.03
C ARG A 41 -26.31 -10.89 -0.17
N ALA A 42 -25.14 -10.83 0.44
CA ALA A 42 -24.56 -11.90 1.25
C ALA A 42 -24.66 -11.64 2.77
N ASP A 43 -25.43 -10.63 3.17
CA ASP A 43 -25.54 -10.16 4.57
C ASP A 43 -24.18 -10.05 5.28
N ILE A 44 -23.22 -9.31 4.72
CA ILE A 44 -21.89 -9.09 5.28
C ILE A 44 -21.82 -7.69 5.89
N SER A 45 -21.15 -7.53 7.04
CA SER A 45 -20.93 -6.23 7.67
C SER A 45 -20.02 -5.31 6.85
N LYS A 46 -20.21 -4.00 7.02
CA LYS A 46 -19.30 -2.98 6.47
C LYS A 46 -17.87 -3.15 6.98
N MET A 47 -17.70 -3.55 8.23
CA MET A 47 -16.38 -3.81 8.83
C MET A 47 -15.62 -4.92 8.09
N ALA A 48 -16.30 -6.02 7.76
CA ALA A 48 -15.67 -7.15 7.09
C ALA A 48 -15.24 -6.81 5.66
N ILE A 49 -16.11 -6.18 4.86
CA ILE A 49 -15.75 -5.79 3.50
C ILE A 49 -14.66 -4.72 3.47
N LEU A 50 -14.70 -3.75 4.39
CA LEU A 50 -13.70 -2.69 4.44
C LEU A 50 -12.34 -3.26 4.81
N LEU A 51 -12.26 -4.12 5.84
CA LEU A 51 -11.02 -4.78 6.21
C LEU A 51 -10.47 -5.67 5.10
N ALA A 52 -11.33 -6.39 4.38
CA ALA A 52 -10.90 -7.21 3.24
C ALA A 52 -10.27 -6.36 2.14
N MET A 53 -10.93 -5.25 1.76
CA MET A 53 -10.40 -4.31 0.76
C MET A 53 -9.10 -3.66 1.24
N VAL A 54 -9.07 -3.12 2.47
CA VAL A 54 -7.87 -2.46 3.02
C VAL A 54 -6.71 -3.45 3.14
N GLY A 55 -6.95 -4.66 3.62
CA GLY A 55 -5.90 -5.67 3.77
C GLY A 55 -5.34 -6.17 2.43
N GLY A 56 -6.21 -6.40 1.44
CA GLY A 56 -5.77 -6.64 0.06
C GLY A 56 -5.00 -5.45 -0.51
N GLY A 57 -5.51 -4.25 -0.27
CA GLY A 57 -4.87 -3.00 -0.66
C GLY A 57 -3.45 -2.85 -0.12
N LYS A 58 -3.25 -3.05 1.19
CA LYS A 58 -1.92 -3.07 1.84
C LYS A 58 -0.98 -4.11 1.25
N ALA A 59 -1.50 -5.30 0.97
CA ALA A 59 -0.72 -6.38 0.35
C ALA A 59 -0.18 -5.97 -1.02
N GLY A 60 -1.04 -5.48 -1.92
CA GLY A 60 -0.56 -5.01 -3.22
C GLY A 60 0.33 -3.76 -3.11
N ASN A 61 0.09 -2.90 -2.12
CA ASN A 61 0.86 -1.69 -1.87
C ASN A 61 2.34 -1.96 -1.50
N VAL A 62 2.66 -3.10 -0.91
CA VAL A 62 4.07 -3.43 -0.61
C VAL A 62 4.80 -4.09 -1.78
N MET A 63 4.09 -4.49 -2.84
CA MET A 63 4.67 -5.23 -3.98
C MET A 63 4.47 -4.52 -5.33
N SER A 64 4.33 -3.19 -5.34
CA SER A 64 3.93 -2.42 -6.53
C SER A 64 4.89 -1.28 -6.86
N PRO A 65 4.92 -0.80 -8.12
CA PRO A 65 5.75 0.35 -8.51
C PRO A 65 5.08 1.68 -8.10
N ASN A 66 4.86 1.86 -6.80
CA ASN A 66 4.20 3.02 -6.22
C ASN A 66 5.21 3.98 -5.55
N PRO A 67 4.80 5.22 -5.18
CA PRO A 67 5.73 6.20 -4.61
C PRO A 67 6.42 5.76 -3.31
N ASN A 68 5.79 4.90 -2.51
CA ASN A 68 6.38 4.32 -1.31
C ASN A 68 7.55 3.38 -1.67
N SER A 69 7.37 2.47 -2.63
CA SER A 69 8.45 1.59 -3.09
C SER A 69 9.56 2.39 -3.76
N ILE A 70 9.22 3.44 -4.51
CA ILE A 70 10.19 4.36 -5.12
C ILE A 70 10.99 5.08 -4.03
N ALA A 71 10.33 5.69 -3.05
CA ALA A 71 11.01 6.40 -1.97
C ALA A 71 11.94 5.50 -1.15
N ALA A 72 11.53 4.26 -0.88
CA ALA A 72 12.39 3.27 -0.22
C ALA A 72 13.57 2.86 -1.12
N ALA A 73 13.31 2.58 -2.40
CA ALA A 73 14.34 2.18 -3.36
C ALA A 73 15.41 3.27 -3.56
N ASP A 74 14.98 4.52 -3.74
CA ASP A 74 15.87 5.65 -3.97
C ASP A 74 16.71 5.96 -2.73
N ALA A 75 16.11 5.98 -1.54
CA ALA A 75 16.82 6.28 -0.30
C ALA A 75 17.88 5.22 0.07
N PHE A 76 17.65 3.96 -0.30
CA PHE A 76 18.61 2.86 -0.08
C PHE A 76 19.48 2.57 -1.31
N ASN A 77 19.30 3.31 -2.41
CA ASN A 77 19.98 3.13 -3.68
C ASN A 77 19.92 1.68 -4.22
N VAL A 78 18.74 1.07 -4.13
CA VAL A 78 18.46 -0.30 -4.60
C VAL A 78 17.48 -0.31 -5.76
N PRO A 79 17.46 -1.36 -6.61
CA PRO A 79 16.48 -1.46 -7.68
C PRO A 79 15.04 -1.49 -7.15
N LEU A 80 14.15 -0.64 -7.70
CA LEU A 80 12.71 -0.64 -7.39
C LEU A 80 12.09 -2.04 -7.49
N THR A 81 12.43 -2.77 -8.56
CA THR A 81 11.97 -4.14 -8.79
C THR A 81 12.33 -5.10 -7.67
N SER A 82 13.48 -4.90 -7.02
CA SER A 82 13.91 -5.75 -5.91
C SER A 82 13.09 -5.46 -4.66
N VAL A 83 12.80 -4.19 -4.38
CA VAL A 83 11.91 -3.78 -3.29
C VAL A 83 10.50 -4.33 -3.50
N MET A 84 9.98 -4.23 -4.74
CA MET A 84 8.68 -4.81 -5.11
C MET A 84 8.65 -6.33 -4.86
N ALA A 85 9.68 -7.05 -5.30
CA ALA A 85 9.80 -8.49 -5.11
C ALA A 85 9.88 -8.86 -3.62
N ALA A 86 10.64 -8.08 -2.84
CA ALA A 86 10.79 -8.26 -1.40
C ALA A 86 9.45 -8.14 -0.64
N GLY A 87 8.52 -7.32 -1.14
CA GLY A 87 7.20 -7.16 -0.55
C GLY A 87 6.16 -8.23 -0.90
N VAL A 88 6.43 -9.13 -1.86
CA VAL A 88 5.45 -10.13 -2.33
C VAL A 88 5.05 -11.09 -1.20
N ILE A 89 6.02 -11.75 -0.56
CA ILE A 89 5.73 -12.73 0.49
C ILE A 89 5.08 -12.06 1.72
N PRO A 90 5.65 -10.96 2.27
CA PRO A 90 5.00 -10.23 3.37
C PRO A 90 3.58 -9.78 3.04
N GLY A 91 3.35 -9.24 1.83
CA GLY A 91 2.04 -8.79 1.39
C GLY A 91 1.01 -9.91 1.33
N LEU A 92 1.37 -11.06 0.74
CA LEU A 92 0.49 -12.23 0.68
C LEU A 92 0.11 -12.75 2.08
N CYS A 93 1.06 -12.80 3.01
CA CYS A 93 0.80 -13.15 4.40
C CYS A 93 -0.17 -12.16 5.09
N GLY A 94 0.02 -10.86 4.86
CA GLY A 94 -0.90 -9.82 5.33
C GLY A 94 -2.32 -9.98 4.78
N MET A 95 -2.45 -10.24 3.48
CA MET A 95 -3.75 -10.49 2.83
C MET A 95 -4.44 -11.72 3.43
N ILE A 96 -3.71 -12.82 3.64
CA ILE A 96 -4.25 -14.05 4.25
C ILE A 96 -4.79 -13.75 5.65
N LEU A 97 -4.03 -13.03 6.48
CA LEU A 97 -4.50 -12.63 7.80
C LEU A 97 -5.74 -11.72 7.70
N ALA A 98 -5.73 -10.73 6.81
CA ALA A 98 -6.86 -9.84 6.59
C ALA A 98 -8.14 -10.61 6.23
N TYR A 99 -8.03 -11.62 5.36
CA TYR A 99 -9.14 -12.50 5.00
C TYR A 99 -9.69 -13.25 6.23
N PHE A 100 -8.84 -13.83 7.06
CA PHE A 100 -9.29 -14.54 8.26
C PHE A 100 -9.96 -13.61 9.29
N ILE A 101 -9.41 -12.42 9.49
CA ILE A 101 -10.01 -11.43 10.39
C ILE A 101 -11.34 -10.92 9.81
N ALA A 102 -11.40 -10.61 8.52
CA ALA A 102 -12.62 -10.16 7.85
C ALA A 102 -13.73 -11.21 7.96
N LYS A 103 -13.40 -12.50 7.84
CA LYS A 103 -14.36 -13.60 8.05
C LYS A 103 -14.94 -13.61 9.47
N LYS A 104 -14.14 -13.28 10.49
CA LYS A 104 -14.63 -13.13 11.88
C LYS A 104 -15.47 -11.87 12.09
N LEU A 105 -15.36 -10.88 11.20
CA LEU A 105 -16.10 -9.62 11.29
C LEU A 105 -17.43 -9.62 10.51
N VAL A 106 -17.78 -10.68 9.76
CA VAL A 106 -18.98 -10.74 8.90
C VAL A 106 -20.26 -10.31 9.61
N ASN A 107 -20.41 -10.67 10.88
CA ASN A 107 -21.58 -10.35 11.71
C ASN A 107 -21.31 -9.27 12.77
N LYS A 108 -20.18 -8.55 12.67
CA LYS A 108 -19.78 -7.51 13.61
C LYS A 108 -19.88 -6.13 12.98
N GLY A 109 -20.65 -5.26 13.62
CA GLY A 109 -20.93 -3.90 13.12
C GLY A 109 -22.15 -3.83 12.22
N SER A 110 -22.35 -2.68 11.59
CA SER A 110 -23.49 -2.39 10.74
C SER A 110 -23.47 -3.19 9.43
N LYS A 111 -24.65 -3.63 9.02
CA LYS A 111 -24.91 -4.22 7.70
C LYS A 111 -25.16 -3.10 6.68
N VAL A 112 -25.08 -3.44 5.40
CA VAL A 112 -25.33 -2.51 4.30
C VAL A 112 -26.83 -2.33 4.08
N GLN A 113 -27.30 -1.09 4.10
CA GLN A 113 -28.68 -0.71 3.83
C GLN A 113 -28.93 -0.56 2.33
N GLU A 114 -30.19 -0.67 1.92
CA GLU A 114 -30.56 -0.63 0.50
C GLU A 114 -30.20 0.69 -0.20
N HIS A 115 -30.38 1.82 0.48
CA HIS A 115 -30.07 3.15 -0.07
C HIS A 115 -28.55 3.40 -0.24
N GLU A 116 -27.70 2.55 0.33
CA GLU A 116 -26.23 2.68 0.25
C GLU A 116 -25.66 1.96 -0.98
N VAL A 117 -26.47 1.12 -1.64
CA VAL A 117 -26.07 0.37 -2.83
C VAL A 117 -26.36 1.22 -4.07
N VAL A 118 -25.31 1.79 -4.65
CA VAL A 118 -25.40 2.46 -5.96
C VAL A 118 -25.29 1.43 -7.08
N ALA A 119 -26.21 1.47 -8.04
CA ALA A 119 -26.11 0.66 -9.25
C ALA A 119 -24.92 1.13 -10.09
N VAL A 120 -23.91 0.28 -10.27
CA VAL A 120 -22.78 0.56 -11.16
C VAL A 120 -23.19 0.19 -12.58
N ASP A 121 -23.24 1.18 -13.48
CA ASP A 121 -23.48 0.94 -14.91
C ASP A 121 -22.22 0.33 -15.55
N MET A 122 -22.27 -0.97 -15.83
CA MET A 122 -21.18 -1.74 -16.44
C MET A 122 -21.19 -1.68 -17.98
N SER A 123 -22.14 -0.96 -18.60
CA SER A 123 -22.37 -1.00 -20.06
C SER A 123 -21.25 -0.39 -20.91
N ARG A 124 -20.35 0.42 -20.32
CA ARG A 124 -19.31 1.18 -21.04
C ARG A 124 -17.86 0.80 -20.68
N LEU A 125 -17.64 -0.36 -20.05
CA LEU A 125 -16.29 -0.78 -19.64
C LEU A 125 -15.47 -1.34 -20.80
N PRO A 126 -14.16 -1.03 -20.89
CA PRO A 126 -13.27 -1.67 -21.85
C PRO A 126 -13.15 -3.16 -21.54
N SER A 127 -12.91 -3.99 -22.57
CA SER A 127 -12.67 -5.42 -22.37
C SER A 127 -11.46 -5.64 -21.45
N PHE A 128 -11.50 -6.70 -20.63
CA PHE A 128 -10.41 -7.05 -19.71
C PHE A 128 -9.04 -7.14 -20.42
N LYS A 129 -9.01 -7.74 -21.61
CA LYS A 129 -7.80 -7.86 -22.43
C LYS A 129 -7.19 -6.50 -22.79
N ALA A 130 -8.02 -5.48 -23.00
CA ALA A 130 -7.56 -4.12 -23.29
C ALA A 130 -7.10 -3.40 -22.01
N ALA A 131 -7.83 -3.57 -20.90
CA ALA A 131 -7.53 -2.91 -19.62
C ALA A 131 -6.20 -3.38 -19.00
N ILE A 132 -5.84 -4.65 -19.18
CA ILE A 132 -4.64 -5.23 -18.58
C ILE A 132 -3.34 -4.87 -19.32
N VAL A 133 -3.42 -4.29 -20.53
CA VAL A 133 -2.25 -3.93 -21.33
C VAL A 133 -1.36 -2.91 -20.63
N ALA A 134 -1.92 -1.82 -20.08
CA ALA A 134 -1.14 -0.79 -19.38
C ALA A 134 -0.31 -1.35 -18.22
N PRO A 135 -0.93 -2.08 -17.25
CA PRO A 135 -0.21 -2.76 -16.18
C PRO A 135 0.89 -3.69 -16.68
N LEU A 136 0.56 -4.54 -17.65
CA LEU A 136 1.49 -5.56 -18.14
C LEU A 136 2.69 -4.97 -18.85
N VAL A 137 2.48 -3.93 -19.67
CA VAL A 137 3.57 -3.23 -20.35
C VAL A 137 4.50 -2.58 -19.33
N ALA A 138 3.95 -1.86 -18.34
CA ALA A 138 4.75 -1.22 -17.30
C ALA A 138 5.59 -2.26 -16.52
N ILE A 139 4.96 -3.35 -16.08
CA ILE A 139 5.64 -4.43 -15.35
C ILE A 139 6.70 -5.09 -16.24
N ALA A 140 6.37 -5.42 -17.50
CA ALA A 140 7.31 -6.05 -18.41
C ALA A 140 8.55 -5.19 -18.65
N LEU A 141 8.37 -3.87 -18.86
CA LEU A 141 9.48 -2.93 -19.04
C LEU A 141 10.37 -2.86 -17.79
N LEU A 142 9.77 -2.80 -16.60
CA LEU A 142 10.52 -2.79 -15.33
C LEU A 142 11.24 -4.12 -15.08
N SER A 143 10.61 -5.25 -15.42
CA SER A 143 11.18 -6.59 -15.26
C SER A 143 12.35 -6.91 -16.22
N LEU A 144 12.62 -6.08 -17.24
CA LEU A 144 13.80 -6.25 -18.10
C LEU A 144 15.12 -6.08 -17.34
N ARG A 145 15.13 -5.36 -16.22
CA ARG A 145 16.30 -5.21 -15.36
C ARG A 145 16.76 -6.55 -14.77
N PRO A 146 15.93 -7.30 -14.01
CA PRO A 146 16.33 -8.59 -13.48
C PRO A 146 16.45 -9.69 -14.55
N ILE A 147 15.72 -9.61 -15.67
CA ILE A 147 15.69 -10.68 -16.69
C ILE A 147 16.83 -10.56 -17.70
N ALA A 148 17.13 -9.33 -18.15
CA ALA A 148 18.03 -9.06 -19.26
C ALA A 148 19.14 -8.04 -18.93
N GLY A 149 19.20 -7.54 -17.69
CA GLY A 149 20.17 -6.52 -17.27
C GLY A 149 19.89 -5.12 -17.82
N ILE A 150 18.73 -4.89 -18.45
CA ILE A 150 18.39 -3.61 -19.07
C ILE A 150 17.65 -2.74 -18.06
N ASN A 151 18.27 -1.64 -17.63
CA ASN A 151 17.67 -0.68 -16.71
C ASN A 151 16.77 0.30 -17.48
N ILE A 152 15.46 0.15 -17.34
CA ILE A 152 14.48 1.14 -17.80
C ILE A 152 13.98 1.91 -16.58
N ASP A 153 14.11 3.23 -16.62
CA ASP A 153 13.66 4.12 -15.56
C ASP A 153 12.13 4.07 -15.41
N PRO A 154 11.57 3.96 -14.19
CA PRO A 154 10.13 4.05 -13.94
C PRO A 154 9.46 5.30 -14.54
N LEU A 155 10.18 6.42 -14.63
CA LEU A 155 9.71 7.66 -15.25
C LEU A 155 9.40 7.49 -16.74
N ILE A 156 10.02 6.51 -17.40
CA ILE A 156 9.78 6.15 -18.80
C ILE A 156 8.80 4.97 -18.89
N ALA A 157 9.00 3.94 -18.07
CA ALA A 157 8.22 2.71 -18.13
C ALA A 157 6.73 2.93 -17.80
N LEU A 158 6.42 3.72 -16.76
CA LEU A 158 5.04 3.92 -16.31
C LEU A 158 4.21 4.75 -17.32
N PRO A 159 4.68 5.90 -17.86
CA PRO A 159 3.95 6.62 -18.89
C PRO A 159 3.77 5.82 -20.18
N LEU A 160 4.78 5.05 -20.61
CA LEU A 160 4.67 4.17 -21.77
C LEU A 160 3.58 3.10 -21.56
N GLY A 161 3.53 2.49 -20.38
CA GLY A 161 2.44 1.58 -20.00
C GLY A 161 1.08 2.25 -20.12
N GLY A 162 0.90 3.43 -19.53
CA GLY A 162 -0.33 4.20 -19.62
C GLY A 162 -0.76 4.54 -21.05
N LEU A 163 0.18 4.98 -21.89
CA LEU A 163 -0.05 5.31 -23.30
C LEU A 163 -0.50 4.09 -24.11
N LEU A 164 0.25 2.99 -24.00
CA LEU A 164 -0.07 1.75 -24.71
C LEU A 164 -1.40 1.15 -24.25
N GLY A 165 -1.75 1.28 -22.97
CA GLY A 165 -3.08 0.93 -22.47
C GLY A 165 -4.19 1.80 -23.04
N ALA A 166 -4.00 3.13 -23.13
CA ALA A 166 -4.99 4.03 -23.74
C ALA A 166 -5.23 3.70 -25.21
N ILE A 167 -4.18 3.32 -25.94
CA ILE A 167 -4.29 2.84 -27.34
C ILE A 167 -5.05 1.51 -27.40
N ALA A 168 -4.70 0.53 -26.55
CA ALA A 168 -5.37 -0.77 -26.51
C ALA A 168 -6.88 -0.65 -26.17
N MET A 169 -7.24 0.31 -25.33
CA MET A 169 -8.64 0.62 -24.99
C MET A 169 -9.37 1.45 -26.06
N LYS A 170 -8.71 1.78 -27.18
CA LYS A 170 -9.22 2.67 -28.25
C LYS A 170 -9.56 4.09 -27.78
N ARG A 171 -9.01 4.53 -26.64
CA ARG A 171 -9.24 5.85 -26.02
C ARG A 171 -8.01 6.76 -26.11
N HIS A 172 -7.24 6.64 -27.18
CA HIS A 172 -6.04 7.45 -27.43
C HIS A 172 -6.31 8.97 -27.46
N ARG A 173 -7.52 9.39 -27.81
CA ARG A 173 -7.94 10.81 -27.78
C ARG A 173 -8.13 11.35 -26.35
N ASP A 174 -8.44 10.47 -25.40
CA ASP A 174 -8.62 10.81 -23.99
C ASP A 174 -7.30 10.78 -23.21
N THR A 175 -6.17 10.46 -23.85
CA THR A 175 -4.86 10.35 -23.19
C THR A 175 -4.50 11.60 -22.39
N ASN A 176 -4.73 12.79 -22.95
CA ASN A 176 -4.47 14.04 -22.24
C ASN A 176 -5.39 14.19 -21.02
N HIS A 177 -6.67 13.84 -21.16
CA HIS A 177 -7.61 13.85 -20.03
C HIS A 177 -7.17 12.87 -18.93
N PHE A 178 -6.70 11.67 -19.28
CA PHE A 178 -6.16 10.71 -18.30
C PHE A 178 -4.91 11.23 -17.61
N ALA A 179 -3.98 11.81 -18.36
CA ALA A 179 -2.74 12.38 -17.82
C ALA A 179 -3.04 13.53 -16.86
N VAL A 180 -3.90 14.48 -17.25
CA VAL A 180 -4.34 15.59 -16.39
C VAL A 180 -5.05 15.05 -15.16
N SER A 181 -6.00 14.11 -15.30
CA SER A 181 -6.70 13.52 -14.16
C SER A 181 -5.75 12.82 -13.19
N GLY A 182 -4.77 12.07 -13.71
CA GLY A 182 -3.71 11.44 -12.91
C GLY A 182 -2.87 12.48 -12.16
N LEU A 183 -2.38 13.50 -12.86
CA LEU A 183 -1.59 14.59 -12.26
C LEU A 183 -2.37 15.36 -11.20
N THR A 184 -3.64 15.69 -11.44
CA THR A 184 -4.50 16.36 -10.45
C THR A 184 -4.72 15.50 -9.21
N ARG A 185 -4.90 14.18 -9.37
CA ARG A 185 -4.98 13.24 -8.24
C ARG A 185 -3.65 13.08 -7.50
N MET A 186 -2.52 13.30 -8.19
CA MET A 186 -1.17 13.25 -7.62
C MET A 186 -0.71 14.56 -6.99
N ALA A 187 -1.34 15.70 -7.29
CA ALA A 187 -0.95 16.99 -6.74
C ALA A 187 -0.93 17.01 -5.19
N PRO A 188 -1.93 16.47 -4.46
CA PRO A 188 -1.86 16.37 -3.01
C PRO A 188 -0.70 15.47 -2.51
N VAL A 189 -0.39 14.40 -3.24
CA VAL A 189 0.74 13.50 -2.93
C VAL A 189 2.06 14.21 -3.15
N ALA A 190 2.22 14.98 -4.23
CA ALA A 190 3.43 15.76 -4.50
C ALA A 190 3.66 16.85 -3.45
N VAL A 191 2.60 17.58 -3.07
CA VAL A 191 2.65 18.56 -1.97
C VAL A 191 2.99 17.89 -0.64
N MET A 192 2.39 16.72 -0.38
CA MET A 192 2.73 15.90 0.79
C MET A 192 4.20 15.48 0.75
N LEU A 193 4.75 15.04 -0.39
CA LEU A 193 6.15 14.64 -0.50
C LEU A 193 7.11 15.81 -0.23
N LEU A 194 6.80 17.00 -0.72
CA LEU A 194 7.53 18.23 -0.38
C LEU A 194 7.46 18.51 1.13
N GLY A 195 6.27 18.41 1.74
CA GLY A 195 6.09 18.54 3.19
C GLY A 195 6.75 17.42 4.00
N THR A 196 6.87 16.21 3.46
CA THR A 196 7.59 15.12 4.11
C THR A 196 9.08 15.35 4.08
N GLY A 197 9.61 16.02 3.05
CA GLY A 197 11.01 16.44 3.02
C GLY A 197 11.34 17.43 4.15
N THR A 198 10.45 18.38 4.43
CA THR A 198 10.64 19.30 5.57
C THR A 198 10.50 18.58 6.91
N LEU A 199 9.50 17.70 7.08
CA LEU A 199 9.36 16.87 8.28
C LEU A 199 10.57 15.95 8.48
N ALA A 200 11.07 15.31 7.43
CA ALA A 200 12.28 14.51 7.46
C ALA A 200 13.49 15.33 7.87
N GLY A 201 13.65 16.54 7.33
CA GLY A 201 14.69 17.48 7.74
C GLY A 201 14.60 17.84 9.23
N ILE A 202 13.40 18.13 9.73
CA ILE A 202 13.17 18.40 11.17
C ILE A 202 13.52 17.17 12.00
N ILE A 203 13.03 15.98 11.63
CA ILE A 203 13.25 14.75 12.39
C ILE A 203 14.73 14.37 12.39
N ALA A 204 15.41 14.45 11.25
CA ALA A 204 16.83 14.16 11.10
C ALA A 204 17.72 15.09 11.94
N ASN A 205 17.28 16.33 12.14
CA ASN A 205 17.97 17.32 12.98
C ASN A 205 17.38 17.44 14.39
N SER A 206 16.44 16.56 14.76
CA SER A 206 15.84 16.51 16.09
C SER A 206 16.48 15.42 16.95
N GLY A 207 16.21 15.47 18.26
CA GLY A 207 16.58 14.38 19.17
C GLY A 207 15.80 13.08 18.96
N LEU A 208 14.76 13.06 18.11
CA LEU A 208 13.90 11.88 17.92
C LEU A 208 14.65 10.71 17.28
N LYS A 209 15.53 11.00 16.31
CA LYS A 209 16.37 9.99 15.67
C LYS A 209 17.25 9.28 16.70
N ASN A 210 17.96 10.05 17.52
CA ASN A 210 18.84 9.51 18.56
C ASN A 210 18.05 8.80 19.66
N GLY A 211 16.94 9.38 20.11
CA GLY A 211 16.08 8.77 21.12
C GLY A 211 15.53 7.40 20.72
N LEU A 212 15.13 7.22 19.45
CA LEU A 212 14.72 5.90 18.96
C LEU A 212 15.86 4.88 18.96
N ILE A 213 17.06 5.30 18.57
CA ILE A 213 18.26 4.44 18.57
C ILE A 213 18.65 4.06 20.02
N GLU A 214 18.63 5.03 20.93
CA GLU A 214 18.93 4.83 22.35
C GLU A 214 17.93 3.87 23.00
N VAL A 215 16.62 4.03 22.75
CA VAL A 215 15.59 3.12 23.27
C VAL A 215 15.80 1.70 22.76
N LEU A 216 16.11 1.52 21.46
CA LEU A 216 16.38 0.20 20.89
C LEU A 216 17.64 -0.43 21.51
N THR A 217 18.70 0.35 21.66
CA THR A 217 19.97 -0.09 22.25
C THR A 217 19.80 -0.46 23.73
N ALA A 218 19.10 0.38 24.50
CA ALA A 218 18.82 0.14 25.91
C ALA A 218 17.90 -1.07 26.15
N SER A 219 17.02 -1.36 25.19
CA SER A 219 16.14 -2.54 25.23
C SER A 219 16.86 -3.86 24.86
N GLY A 220 18.14 -3.80 24.45
CA GLY A 220 18.90 -4.96 23.98
C GLY A 220 18.34 -5.58 22.70
N LEU A 221 17.53 -4.82 21.96
CA LEU A 221 16.86 -5.30 20.75
C LEU A 221 17.83 -5.29 19.56
N PRO A 222 17.71 -6.26 18.63
CA PRO A 222 18.55 -6.29 17.44
C PRO A 222 18.46 -5.02 16.60
N SER A 223 19.59 -4.56 16.07
CA SER A 223 19.70 -3.32 15.30
C SER A 223 18.82 -3.29 14.04
N TYR A 224 18.57 -4.45 13.43
CA TYR A 224 17.68 -4.57 12.26
C TYR A 224 16.23 -4.16 12.55
N LEU A 225 15.79 -4.18 13.82
CA LEU A 225 14.45 -3.73 14.20
C LEU A 225 14.25 -2.22 14.05
N LEU A 226 15.34 -1.44 13.92
CA LEU A 226 15.23 -0.02 13.61
C LEU A 226 14.47 0.22 12.29
N ALA A 227 14.64 -0.66 11.30
CA ALA A 227 13.98 -0.52 10.00
C ALA A 227 12.44 -0.63 10.10
N PRO A 228 11.84 -1.75 10.55
CA PRO A 228 10.38 -1.86 10.64
C PRO A 228 9.77 -0.90 11.67
N VAL A 229 10.48 -0.62 12.79
CA VAL A 229 9.97 0.27 13.84
C VAL A 229 9.95 1.73 13.36
N SER A 230 11.00 2.21 12.70
CA SER A 230 11.01 3.57 12.15
C SER A 230 9.91 3.76 11.10
N GLY A 231 9.72 2.79 10.19
CA GLY A 231 8.60 2.81 9.25
C GLY A 231 7.24 2.92 9.95
N ALA A 232 7.00 2.08 10.96
CA ALA A 232 5.77 2.10 11.74
C ALA A 232 5.54 3.44 12.44
N MET A 233 6.53 3.96 13.16
CA MET A 233 6.43 5.23 13.88
C MET A 233 6.22 6.42 12.94
N MET A 234 6.90 6.46 11.80
CA MET A 234 6.69 7.52 10.83
C MET A 234 5.31 7.43 10.17
N SER A 235 4.81 6.22 9.91
CA SER A 235 3.43 6.04 9.44
C SER A 235 2.40 6.43 10.48
N LEU A 236 2.67 6.23 11.78
CA LEU A 236 1.81 6.67 12.88
C LEU A 236 1.75 8.21 12.91
N ALA A 237 2.90 8.88 12.84
CA ALA A 237 2.97 10.33 12.86
C ALA A 237 2.27 10.95 11.62
N THR A 238 2.48 10.37 10.44
CA THR A 238 1.97 10.91 9.17
C THR A 238 0.59 10.38 8.77
N ALA A 239 0.11 9.31 9.40
CA ALA A 239 -1.07 8.55 9.00
C ALA A 239 -1.10 8.18 7.50
N SER A 240 0.06 7.77 6.95
CA SER A 240 0.21 7.46 5.53
C SER A 240 1.37 6.50 5.31
N THR A 241 1.16 5.45 4.51
CA THR A 241 2.25 4.54 4.12
C THR A 241 3.29 5.29 3.28
N THR A 242 2.86 6.13 2.34
CA THR A 242 3.77 6.86 1.44
C THR A 242 4.63 7.86 2.20
N ALA A 243 4.00 8.71 3.01
CA ALA A 243 4.73 9.68 3.82
C ALA A 243 5.59 8.97 4.86
N GLY A 244 5.06 7.96 5.55
CA GLY A 244 5.80 7.18 6.54
C GLY A 244 7.05 6.53 5.95
N THR A 245 6.93 5.89 4.79
CA THR A 245 8.06 5.25 4.10
C THR A 245 9.10 6.29 3.65
N ALA A 246 8.66 7.40 3.05
CA ALA A 246 9.57 8.45 2.57
C ALA A 246 10.33 9.13 3.72
N VAL A 247 9.63 9.52 4.79
CA VAL A 247 10.26 10.11 5.99
C VAL A 247 11.18 9.10 6.66
N ALA A 248 10.73 7.87 6.90
CA ALA A 248 11.58 6.88 7.56
C ALA A 248 12.83 6.56 6.74
N SER A 249 12.69 6.37 5.43
CA SER A 249 13.83 6.05 4.56
C SER A 249 14.81 7.22 4.46
N SER A 250 14.33 8.45 4.31
CA SER A 250 15.21 9.63 4.23
C SER A 250 15.97 9.92 5.54
N VAL A 251 15.37 9.63 6.70
CA VAL A 251 15.97 9.91 8.02
C VAL A 251 16.88 8.78 8.51
N PHE A 252 16.45 7.52 8.32
CA PHE A 252 17.06 6.36 8.97
C PHE A 252 17.85 5.45 8.04
N SER A 253 17.78 5.61 6.70
CA SER A 253 18.51 4.75 5.76
C SER A 253 19.99 4.62 6.07
N GLN A 254 20.71 5.74 6.17
CA GLN A 254 22.14 5.73 6.47
C GLN A 254 22.45 5.03 7.79
N THR A 255 21.67 5.31 8.84
CA THR A 255 21.87 4.68 10.14
C THR A 255 21.61 3.17 10.09
N ILE A 256 20.61 2.72 9.34
CA ILE A 256 20.31 1.30 9.16
C ILE A 256 21.46 0.60 8.41
N LEU A 257 22.02 1.25 7.39
CA LEU A 257 23.19 0.75 6.67
C LEU A 257 24.44 0.69 7.56
N ASP A 258 24.69 1.73 8.37
CA ASP A 258 25.82 1.80 9.30
C ASP A 258 25.74 0.72 10.39
N LEU A 259 24.52 0.30 10.75
CA LEU A 259 24.25 -0.80 11.67
C LEU A 259 24.44 -2.20 11.02
N GLY A 260 24.90 -2.24 9.77
CA GLY A 260 25.20 -3.47 9.04
C GLY A 260 23.97 -4.15 8.42
N VAL A 261 22.80 -3.48 8.40
CA VAL A 261 21.61 -4.02 7.73
C VAL A 261 21.75 -3.77 6.23
N PRO A 262 21.65 -4.80 5.38
CA PRO A 262 21.82 -4.60 3.95
C PRO A 262 20.71 -3.72 3.35
N ALA A 263 21.03 -3.04 2.25
CA ALA A 263 20.19 -1.97 1.71
C ALA A 263 18.78 -2.43 1.32
N LEU A 264 18.66 -3.59 0.65
CA LEU A 264 17.36 -4.15 0.25
C LEU A 264 16.53 -4.55 1.48
N ALA A 265 17.17 -5.15 2.48
CA ALA A 265 16.54 -5.53 3.75
C ALA A 265 16.00 -4.31 4.49
N GLY A 266 16.81 -3.25 4.60
CA GLY A 266 16.40 -1.97 5.20
C GLY A 266 15.21 -1.34 4.50
N ALA A 267 15.26 -1.24 3.16
CA ALA A 267 14.17 -0.70 2.34
C ALA A 267 12.86 -1.50 2.51
N ALA A 268 12.94 -2.83 2.39
CA ALA A 268 11.77 -3.71 2.51
C ALA A 268 11.15 -3.70 3.92
N MET A 269 11.98 -3.65 4.96
CA MET A 269 11.49 -3.61 6.34
C MET A 269 10.87 -2.25 6.69
N ILE A 270 11.45 -1.12 6.28
CA ILE A 270 10.84 0.20 6.49
C ILE A 270 9.48 0.28 5.80
N HIS A 271 9.44 -0.10 4.52
CA HIS A 271 8.22 -0.02 3.73
C HIS A 271 7.12 -0.92 4.28
N ALA A 272 7.45 -2.14 4.71
CA ALA A 272 6.53 -3.03 5.41
C ALA A 272 6.05 -2.43 6.75
N GLY A 273 6.98 -1.88 7.56
CA GLY A 273 6.67 -1.22 8.82
C GLY A 273 5.72 -0.03 8.66
N ALA A 274 5.86 0.73 7.58
CA ALA A 274 4.99 1.88 7.29
C ALA A 274 3.52 1.50 7.03
N THR A 275 3.19 0.22 6.85
CA THR A 275 1.80 -0.24 6.71
C THR A 275 1.09 -0.46 8.06
N VAL A 276 1.80 -0.39 9.19
CA VAL A 276 1.25 -0.74 10.51
C VAL A 276 0.28 0.31 11.02
N PHE A 277 0.54 1.61 10.79
CA PHE A 277 -0.27 2.70 11.31
C PHE A 277 -0.69 3.73 10.24
N ASP A 278 -0.68 3.34 8.98
CA ASP A 278 -1.10 4.16 7.82
C ASP A 278 -2.59 4.57 7.79
N HIS A 279 -3.37 4.15 8.76
CA HIS A 279 -4.83 4.30 8.82
C HIS A 279 -5.27 4.97 10.13
N MET A 280 -4.40 5.78 10.74
CA MET A 280 -4.78 6.55 11.91
C MET A 280 -5.82 7.63 11.58
N PRO A 281 -6.66 8.05 12.56
CA PRO A 281 -7.78 8.96 12.33
C PRO A 281 -7.42 10.35 11.79
N HIS A 282 -6.19 10.83 12.01
CA HIS A 282 -5.74 12.11 11.48
C HIS A 282 -5.34 12.05 9.99
N GLY A 283 -5.31 10.86 9.40
CA GLY A 283 -4.98 10.65 7.99
C GLY A 283 -6.20 10.62 7.07
N SER A 284 -6.02 11.09 5.83
CA SER A 284 -7.06 11.05 4.80
C SER A 284 -7.51 9.63 4.47
N PHE A 285 -6.60 8.64 4.55
CA PHE A 285 -6.90 7.24 4.27
C PHE A 285 -8.04 6.71 5.15
N PHE A 286 -8.03 7.04 6.44
CA PHE A 286 -9.06 6.64 7.39
C PHE A 286 -10.46 7.15 6.98
N HIS A 287 -10.55 8.44 6.63
CA HIS A 287 -11.79 9.09 6.23
C HIS A 287 -12.28 8.66 4.86
N ALA A 288 -11.39 8.59 3.87
CA ALA A 288 -11.71 8.23 2.50
C ALA A 288 -12.25 6.79 2.42
N THR A 289 -11.58 5.86 3.09
CA THR A 289 -11.99 4.45 3.12
C THR A 289 -13.27 4.24 3.92
N GLY A 290 -13.43 4.87 5.09
CA GLY A 290 -14.66 4.79 5.88
C GLY A 290 -15.86 5.42 5.17
N GLY A 291 -15.67 6.58 4.54
CA GLY A 291 -16.71 7.27 3.77
C GLY A 291 -17.16 6.48 2.55
N SER A 292 -16.26 5.76 1.88
CA SER A 292 -16.58 4.96 0.69
C SER A 292 -17.61 3.83 0.94
N VAL A 293 -17.71 3.37 2.18
CA VAL A 293 -18.67 2.34 2.60
C VAL A 293 -19.73 2.88 3.56
N HIS A 294 -19.85 4.20 3.69
CA HIS A 294 -20.81 4.87 4.59
C HIS A 294 -20.74 4.33 6.04
N MET A 295 -19.52 4.15 6.55
CA MET A 295 -19.29 3.63 7.90
C MET A 295 -19.34 4.75 8.94
N ASP A 296 -20.01 4.50 10.07
CA ASP A 296 -20.01 5.45 11.19
C ASP A 296 -18.61 5.59 11.80
N MET A 297 -18.30 6.79 12.31
CA MET A 297 -17.01 7.11 12.92
C MET A 297 -16.65 6.14 14.06
N LYS A 298 -17.61 5.79 14.92
CA LYS A 298 -17.37 4.88 16.05
C LYS A 298 -17.01 3.47 15.57
N GLU A 299 -17.61 3.02 14.47
CA GLU A 299 -17.31 1.72 13.88
C GLU A 299 -15.96 1.73 13.18
N ARG A 300 -15.64 2.82 12.47
CA ARG A 300 -14.35 2.99 11.80
C ARG A 300 -13.19 2.99 12.79
N LEU A 301 -13.36 3.62 13.96
CA LEU A 301 -12.38 3.59 15.06
C LEU A 301 -12.16 2.16 15.60
N LYS A 302 -13.22 1.36 15.71
CA LYS A 302 -13.12 -0.06 16.12
C LYS A 302 -12.39 -0.93 15.11
N LEU A 303 -12.24 -0.46 13.86
CA LEU A 303 -11.54 -1.19 12.81
C LEU A 303 -10.02 -1.06 12.90
N ILE A 304 -9.50 0.00 13.55
CA ILE A 304 -8.07 0.33 13.62
C ILE A 304 -7.22 -0.86 14.10
N PRO A 305 -7.51 -1.53 15.23
CA PRO A 305 -6.67 -2.64 15.70
C PRO A 305 -6.56 -3.78 14.68
N TYR A 306 -7.61 -4.02 13.89
CA TYR A 306 -7.61 -5.06 12.87
C TYR A 306 -6.75 -4.68 11.66
N GLU A 307 -6.84 -3.43 11.21
CA GLU A 307 -6.01 -2.90 10.12
C GLU A 307 -4.52 -2.82 10.53
N SER A 308 -4.23 -2.48 11.79
CA SER A 308 -2.90 -2.53 12.37
C SER A 308 -2.38 -3.95 12.48
N ALA A 309 -3.20 -4.93 12.87
CA ALA A 309 -2.79 -6.34 12.90
C ALA A 309 -2.37 -6.85 11.52
N VAL A 310 -3.07 -6.44 10.45
CA VAL A 310 -2.68 -6.76 9.07
C VAL A 310 -1.34 -6.13 8.70
N GLY A 311 -1.15 -4.84 8.97
CA GLY A 311 0.13 -4.18 8.71
C GLY A 311 1.28 -4.76 9.53
N LEU A 312 1.01 -5.10 10.80
CA LEU A 312 1.97 -5.75 11.68
C LEU A 312 2.39 -7.12 11.16
N MET A 313 1.47 -7.90 10.59
CA MET A 313 1.82 -9.17 9.95
C MET A 313 2.78 -8.97 8.78
N ILE A 314 2.54 -7.96 7.93
CA ILE A 314 3.43 -7.62 6.82
C ILE A 314 4.82 -7.22 7.37
N ALA A 315 4.86 -6.35 8.37
CA ALA A 315 6.10 -5.91 9.01
C ALA A 315 6.88 -7.07 9.67
N VAL A 316 6.19 -7.93 10.42
CA VAL A 316 6.80 -9.08 11.10
C VAL A 316 7.35 -10.07 10.09
N VAL A 317 6.59 -10.44 9.05
CA VAL A 317 7.08 -11.37 8.02
C VAL A 317 8.28 -10.79 7.27
N SER A 318 8.23 -9.50 6.90
CA SER A 318 9.37 -8.81 6.28
C SER A 318 10.60 -8.84 7.19
N THR A 319 10.41 -8.56 8.49
CA THR A 319 11.49 -8.59 9.50
C THR A 319 12.07 -9.98 9.69
N LEU A 320 11.24 -11.02 9.69
CA LEU A 320 11.72 -12.40 9.80
C LEU A 320 12.55 -12.80 8.58
N ILE A 321 12.07 -12.50 7.37
CA ILE A 321 12.77 -12.85 6.12
C ILE A 321 14.12 -12.12 6.03
N PHE A 322 14.12 -10.80 6.21
CA PHE A 322 15.27 -9.95 5.91
C PHE A 322 16.15 -9.66 7.12
N GLY A 323 15.57 -9.54 8.32
CA GLY A 323 16.31 -9.24 9.55
C GLY A 323 16.81 -10.49 10.26
N VAL A 324 15.98 -11.53 10.40
CA VAL A 324 16.32 -12.74 11.17
C VAL A 324 17.01 -13.79 10.30
N PHE A 325 16.42 -14.12 9.14
CA PHE A 325 16.94 -15.20 8.29
C PHE A 325 17.94 -14.71 7.24
N GLY A 326 18.00 -13.40 6.96
CA GLY A 326 18.89 -12.84 5.94
C GLY A 326 18.63 -13.40 4.53
N LEU A 327 17.39 -13.80 4.24
CA LEU A 327 17.03 -14.42 2.96
C LEU A 327 16.86 -13.36 1.87
N PHE A 328 17.38 -13.63 0.67
CA PHE A 328 17.26 -12.76 -0.52
C PHE A 328 17.89 -11.37 -0.37
N VAL A 329 18.91 -11.27 0.49
CA VAL A 329 19.62 -10.04 0.81
C VAL A 329 20.89 -9.86 -0.02
#